data_AF-A0A9Q5NAK5-F1
#
_entry.id   AF-A0A9Q5NAK5-F1
#
_cell.length_a   1.000
_cell.length_b   1.000
_cell.length_c   1.000
_cell.angle_alpha   90.00
_cell.angle_beta   90.00
_cell.angle_gamma   90.00
#
_symmetry.space_group_name_H-M   'P 1'
#
loop_
_entity.id
_entity.type
_entity.pdbx_description
1 polymer ?
#
loop_
_entity_poly.entity_id
_entity_poly.type
_entity_poly.pdbx_seq_one_letter_code
_entity_poly.pdbx_strand_id
1 'polypeptide(L)'
;MTSLCTTKAVRAYFFDNKLPDNGLICPTDEVLFPPKSEDGSIPSASLWMSEDEDSEDGIDTYSVEDLRLLENMRALGRELEDYVGSFKRPKTIV
;
A
#
# COMPACT_ATOMS: atom_id res chain seq x y z
N MET A 1 -12.42 -10.86 -5.86
CA MET A 1 -13.51 -10.32 -6.69
C MET A 1 -13.11 -10.50 -8.15
N THR A 2 -13.95 -11.14 -8.97
CA THR A 2 -13.74 -11.26 -10.42
C THR A 2 -14.71 -10.32 -11.13
N SER A 3 -14.24 -9.50 -12.07
CA SER A 3 -15.12 -8.55 -12.75
C SER A 3 -16.22 -9.29 -13.54
N LEU A 4 -17.45 -8.76 -13.51
CA LEU A 4 -18.58 -9.39 -14.21
C LEU A 4 -18.36 -9.45 -15.73
N CYS A 5 -17.64 -8.46 -16.27
CA CYS A 5 -17.26 -8.39 -17.69
C CYS A 5 -16.37 -9.56 -18.12
N THR A 6 -15.32 -9.89 -17.35
CA THR A 6 -14.42 -11.01 -17.68
C THR A 6 -15.16 -12.33 -17.60
N THR A 7 -16.00 -12.51 -16.58
CA THR A 7 -16.82 -13.71 -16.40
C THR A 7 -17.77 -13.93 -17.59
N LYS A 8 -18.39 -12.87 -18.12
CA LYS A 8 -19.27 -12.95 -19.29
C LYS A 8 -18.52 -13.32 -20.56
N ALA A 9 -17.34 -12.72 -20.80
CA ALA A 9 -16.51 -13.02 -21.96
C ALA A 9 -16.03 -14.48 -21.94
N VAL A 10 -15.56 -14.95 -20.79
CA VAL A 10 -15.12 -16.35 -20.60
C VAL A 10 -16.29 -17.32 -20.80
N ARG A 11 -17.46 -17.00 -20.24
CA ARG A 11 -18.66 -17.83 -20.43
C ARG A 11 -19.08 -17.91 -21.90
N ALA A 12 -19.12 -16.78 -22.61
CA ALA A 12 -19.48 -16.76 -24.03
C ALA A 12 -18.50 -17.58 -24.89
N TYR A 13 -17.22 -17.58 -24.53
CA TYR A 13 -16.24 -18.42 -25.20
C TYR A 13 -16.53 -19.91 -25.02
N PHE A 14 -16.78 -20.37 -23.79
CA PHE A 14 -16.98 -21.79 -23.50
C PHE A 14 -18.35 -22.33 -23.88
N PHE A 15 -19.41 -21.53 -23.78
CA PHE A 15 -20.78 -21.98 -24.03
C PHE A 15 -21.28 -21.65 -25.43
N ASP A 16 -20.90 -20.48 -25.96
CA ASP A 16 -21.44 -19.97 -27.23
C ASP A 16 -20.44 -20.10 -28.40
N ASN A 17 -19.24 -20.64 -28.16
CA ASN A 17 -18.12 -20.72 -29.13
C ASN A 17 -17.79 -19.36 -29.79
N LYS A 18 -18.04 -18.25 -29.08
CA LYS A 18 -17.78 -16.90 -29.56
C LYS A 18 -16.48 -16.39 -28.97
N LEU A 19 -15.52 -16.03 -29.82
CA LEU A 19 -14.35 -15.29 -29.38
C LEU A 19 -14.77 -13.89 -28.90
N PRO A 20 -14.16 -13.37 -27.82
CA PRO A 20 -14.27 -11.95 -27.47
C PRO A 20 -13.79 -11.07 -28.62
N ASP A 21 -14.36 -9.88 -28.75
CA ASP A 21 -13.91 -8.90 -29.74
C ASP A 21 -12.43 -8.54 -29.50
N ASN A 22 -11.70 -8.31 -30.59
CA ASN A 22 -10.29 -7.94 -30.52
C ASN A 22 -10.13 -6.63 -29.73
N GLY A 23 -9.35 -6.66 -28.65
CA GLY A 23 -9.13 -5.49 -27.81
C GLY A 23 -10.21 -5.23 -26.75
N LEU A 24 -11.00 -6.25 -26.37
CA LEU A 24 -11.94 -6.12 -25.26
C LEU A 24 -11.20 -5.79 -23.94
N ILE A 25 -11.34 -4.55 -23.47
CA ILE A 25 -10.85 -4.08 -22.17
C ILE A 25 -12.04 -3.97 -21.23
N CYS A 26 -12.06 -4.78 -20.18
CA CYS A 26 -13.10 -4.69 -19.17
C CYS A 26 -12.85 -3.48 -18.25
N PRO A 27 -13.89 -2.69 -17.93
CA PRO A 27 -13.78 -1.61 -16.97
C PRO A 27 -13.43 -2.18 -15.59
N THR A 28 -12.66 -1.40 -14.83
CA THR A 28 -12.36 -1.69 -13.42
C THR A 28 -13.49 -1.17 -12.54
N ASP A 29 -14.03 -2.04 -11.68
CA ASP A 29 -15.12 -1.69 -10.77
C ASP A 29 -14.66 -0.69 -9.68
N GLU A 30 -13.39 -0.77 -9.28
CA GLU A 30 -12.77 0.12 -8.30
C GLU A 30 -11.45 0.68 -8.84
N VAL A 31 -11.28 2.00 -8.74
CA VAL A 31 -10.06 2.70 -9.13
C VAL A 31 -9.26 2.98 -7.87
N LEU A 32 -8.34 2.06 -7.53
CA LEU A 32 -7.49 2.17 -6.34
C LEU A 32 -6.37 3.20 -6.51
N PHE A 33 -5.98 3.48 -7.75
CA PHE A 33 -4.90 4.39 -8.07
C PHE A 33 -5.42 5.50 -8.98
N PRO A 34 -5.19 6.78 -8.65
CA PRO A 34 -5.53 7.89 -9.51
C PRO A 34 -4.91 7.73 -10.90
N PRO A 35 -5.62 8.12 -11.97
CA PRO A 35 -5.07 8.06 -13.32
C PRO A 35 -3.80 8.92 -13.39
N LYS A 36 -2.79 8.42 -14.10
CA LYS A 36 -1.60 9.21 -14.41
C LYS A 36 -2.03 10.38 -15.30
N SER A 37 -1.62 11.59 -14.98
CA SER A 37 -1.76 12.74 -15.87
C SER A 37 -1.01 12.46 -17.18
N GLU A 38 -1.48 13.03 -18.30
CA GLU A 38 -0.87 12.86 -19.62
C GLU A 38 0.62 13.26 -19.65
N ASP A 39 1.05 14.11 -18.71
CA ASP A 39 2.42 14.58 -18.53
C ASP A 39 3.30 13.65 -17.66
N GLY A 40 2.80 12.48 -17.25
CA GLY A 40 3.52 11.55 -16.38
C GLY A 40 3.71 12.04 -14.94
N SER A 41 3.17 13.21 -14.58
CA SER A 41 3.07 13.66 -13.21
C SER A 41 2.06 12.79 -12.45
N ILE A 42 2.46 12.28 -11.29
CA ILE A 42 1.57 11.52 -10.41
C ILE A 42 0.92 12.53 -9.48
N PRO A 43 -0.37 12.90 -9.65
CA PRO A 43 -1.00 13.93 -8.82
C PRO A 43 -1.23 13.47 -7.37
N SER A 44 -0.99 12.19 -7.06
CA SER A 44 -1.31 11.59 -5.76
C SER A 44 -0.13 10.99 -4.99
N ALA A 45 1.03 10.77 -5.61
CA ALA A 45 2.20 10.30 -4.86
C ALA A 45 2.69 11.38 -3.88
N SER A 46 2.53 12.66 -4.26
CA SER A 46 2.88 13.77 -3.39
C SER A 46 1.86 14.01 -2.28
N LEU A 47 0.64 13.47 -2.36
CA LEU A 47 -0.40 13.69 -1.34
C LEU A 47 -0.21 12.79 -0.11
N TRP A 48 0.47 11.65 -0.28
CA TRP A 48 0.88 10.77 0.82
C TRP A 48 2.28 11.10 1.36
N MET A 49 3.04 11.92 0.61
CA MET A 49 4.35 12.46 1.00
C MET A 49 4.31 13.98 1.20
N SER A 50 3.11 14.55 1.40
CA SER A 50 3.02 15.91 1.90
C SER A 50 3.42 15.85 3.36
N GLU A 51 4.73 15.90 3.59
CA GLU A 51 5.24 16.36 4.87
C GLU A 51 4.59 17.73 5.09
N ASP A 52 4.02 17.91 6.27
CA ASP A 52 3.38 19.13 6.74
C ASP A 52 4.39 20.31 6.75
N GLU A 53 4.78 20.77 5.56
CA GLU A 53 5.45 22.03 5.33
C GLU A 53 4.36 23.10 5.25
N ASP A 54 3.79 23.49 6.39
CA ASP A 54 3.20 24.82 6.64
C ASP A 54 2.47 24.86 8.00
N SER A 55 3.21 24.70 9.09
CA SER A 55 2.90 25.45 10.31
C SER A 55 4.16 25.79 11.09
N GLU A 56 4.71 26.97 10.82
CA GLU A 56 5.51 27.71 11.78
C GLU A 56 4.66 27.82 13.08
N ASP A 57 5.13 27.22 14.17
CA ASP A 57 4.43 27.00 15.46
C ASP A 57 3.41 25.84 15.53
N GLY A 58 3.70 24.69 14.91
CA GLY A 58 2.95 23.44 15.10
C GLY A 58 3.71 22.40 15.92
N ILE A 59 3.50 22.35 17.23
CA ILE A 59 3.75 21.10 17.97
C ILE A 59 2.77 20.09 17.38
N ASP A 60 3.26 19.18 16.54
CA ASP A 60 2.49 18.01 16.12
C ASP A 60 2.02 17.31 17.40
N THR A 61 0.78 17.58 17.80
CA THR A 61 0.19 16.96 18.97
C THR A 61 -0.11 15.53 18.55
N TYR A 62 0.89 14.66 18.64
CA TYR A 62 0.70 13.21 18.71
C TYR A 62 -0.53 12.95 19.55
N SER A 63 -1.44 12.12 19.05
CA SER A 63 -2.61 11.75 19.84
C SER A 63 -2.15 11.13 21.17
N VAL A 64 -2.97 11.21 22.21
CA VAL A 64 -2.63 10.61 23.51
C VAL A 64 -2.38 9.10 23.36
N GLU A 65 -3.09 8.48 22.43
CA GLU A 65 -2.93 7.09 22.02
C GLU A 65 -1.55 6.84 21.37
N ASP A 66 -1.08 7.74 20.52
CA ASP A 66 0.23 7.63 19.87
C ASP A 66 1.36 7.79 20.88
N LEU A 67 1.25 8.75 21.81
CA LEU A 67 2.23 8.91 22.90
C LEU A 67 2.30 7.65 23.77
N ARG A 68 1.14 7.06 24.09
CA ARG A 68 1.05 5.81 24.85
C ARG A 68 1.63 4.63 24.07
N LEU A 69 1.40 4.58 22.76
CA LEU A 69 1.97 3.54 21.89
C LEU A 69 3.49 3.64 21.86
N LEU A 70 4.04 4.84 21.70
CA LEU A 70 5.47 5.10 21.68
C LEU A 70 6.14 4.75 23.01
N GLU A 71 5.49 5.05 24.14
CA GLU A 71 5.98 4.67 25.46
C GLU A 71 6.02 3.15 25.63
N ASN A 72 4.97 2.44 25.21
CA ASN A 72 4.93 0.98 25.23
C ASN A 72 6.03 0.36 24.35
N MET A 73 6.21 0.86 23.12
CA MET A 73 7.27 0.40 22.22
C MET A 73 8.66 0.61 22.84
N ARG A 74 8.87 1.77 23.48
CA ARG A 74 10.12 2.07 24.17
C ARG A 74 10.37 1.12 25.35
N ALA A 75 9.33 0.81 26.13
CA ALA A 75 9.42 -0.12 27.25
C ALA A 75 9.79 -1.54 26.79
N LEU A 76 9.11 -2.04 25.76
CA LEU A 76 9.42 -3.32 25.12
C LEU A 76 10.86 -3.34 24.60
N GLY A 77 11.30 -2.27 23.93
CA GLY A 77 12.68 -2.17 23.42
C GLY A 77 13.74 -2.34 24.51
N ARG A 78 13.51 -1.82 25.72
CA ARG A 78 14.43 -2.00 26.86
C ARG A 78 14.37 -3.40 27.45
N GLU A 79 13.18 -4.01 27.51
CA GLU A 79 13.03 -5.38 28.00
C GLU A 79 13.76 -6.39 27.08
N LEU A 80 13.74 -6.14 25.78
CA LEU A 80 14.39 -6.97 24.79
C LEU A 80 15.88 -6.68 24.61
N GLU A 81 16.44 -5.63 25.22
CA GLU A 81 17.83 -5.18 25.02
C GLU A 81 18.85 -6.31 25.29
N ASP A 82 18.64 -7.09 26.35
CA ASP A 82 19.49 -8.23 26.72
C ASP A 82 19.44 -9.38 25.70
N TYR A 83 18.37 -9.47 24.91
CA TYR A 83 18.16 -10.53 23.92
C TYR A 83 18.64 -10.12 22.52
N VAL A 84 18.72 -8.82 22.21
CA VAL A 84 19.12 -8.31 20.88
C VAL A 84 20.55 -8.75 20.52
N GLY A 85 21.44 -8.88 21.50
CA GLY A 85 22.82 -9.40 21.29
C GLY A 85 22.92 -10.92 21.17
N SER A 86 21.87 -11.67 21.52
CA SER A 86 21.86 -13.14 21.53
C SER A 86 21.60 -13.75 20.14
N PHE A 87 21.03 -12.95 19.22
CA PHE A 87 20.88 -13.33 17.82
C PHE A 87 22.25 -13.27 17.14
N LYS A 88 22.98 -14.39 17.19
CA LYS A 88 24.18 -14.60 16.38
C LYS A 88 23.82 -14.30 14.93
N ARG A 89 24.34 -13.20 14.38
CA ARG A 89 24.35 -12.97 12.94
C ARG A 89 24.98 -14.22 12.32
N PRO A 90 24.32 -14.93 11.38
CA PRO A 90 24.96 -16.03 10.71
C PRO A 90 26.25 -15.48 10.11
N LYS A 91 27.39 -16.07 10.50
CA LYS A 91 28.66 -15.79 9.82
C LYS A 91 28.39 -16.08 8.35
N THR A 92 28.51 -15.06 7.51
CA THR A 92 28.53 -15.20 6.06
C THR A 92 29.48 -16.34 5.73
N ILE A 93 28.93 -17.41 5.15
CA ILE A 93 29.72 -18.54 4.65
C ILE A 93 30.30 -18.08 3.32
N VAL A 94 31.63 -17.91 3.34
CA VAL A 94 32.56 -17.70 2.21
C VAL A 94 32.53 -16.32 1.56
#